data_AF-A0A239C2Z4-F1
#
_entry.id   AF-A0A239C2Z4-F1
#
_cell.length_a   1.000
_cell.length_b   1.000
_cell.length_c   1.000
_cell.angle_alpha   90.00
_cell.angle_beta   90.00
_cell.angle_gamma   90.00
#
_symmetry.space_group_name_H-M   'P 1'
#
loop_
_entity.id
_entity.type
_entity.pdbx_description
1 polymer ?
#
loop_
_entity_poly.entity_id
_entity_poly.type
_entity_poly.pdbx_seq_one_letter_code
_entity_poly.pdbx_strand_id
1 'polypeptide(L)'
;MRILSFFAAALVAISMLATTASAEGLKRLQNRWKPDQMIHIEHGQVQVGQVQPGWWSAMWSIDPIPGTNFVRIRNHWKGDQYLHVEHGQVQSGQIQNGWWSAMWTLQQVQ
;
A
#
# COMPACT_ATOMS: atom_id res chain seq x y z
N MET A 1 -35.35 -43.92 36.77
CA MET A 1 -36.08 -43.82 35.49
C MET A 1 -35.18 -43.09 34.51
N ARG A 2 -34.65 -43.82 33.52
CA ARG A 2 -34.40 -43.42 32.11
C ARG A 2 -33.58 -42.13 31.84
N ILE A 3 -32.58 -42.05 30.95
CA ILE A 3 -32.12 -42.90 29.85
C ILE A 3 -30.97 -42.13 29.14
N LEU A 4 -30.04 -42.87 28.51
CA LEU A 4 -29.21 -42.57 27.31
C LEU A 4 -28.28 -41.34 27.23
N SER A 5 -26.99 -41.66 27.20
CA SER A 5 -25.99 -41.36 26.15
C SER A 5 -26.40 -40.40 25.04
N PHE A 6 -25.60 -39.35 24.80
CA PHE A 6 -25.56 -38.68 23.49
C PHE A 6 -24.13 -38.31 23.04
N PHE A 7 -23.72 -38.99 21.96
CA PHE A 7 -22.97 -38.54 20.79
C PHE A 7 -21.62 -37.83 20.93
N ALA A 8 -20.59 -38.54 20.48
CA ALA A 8 -19.41 -37.95 19.88
C ALA A 8 -19.79 -37.22 18.58
N ALA A 9 -19.37 -35.96 18.48
CA ALA A 9 -19.24 -35.25 17.22
C ALA A 9 -17.88 -34.54 17.23
N ALA A 10 -16.89 -35.16 16.61
CA ALA A 10 -15.62 -34.50 16.32
C ALA A 10 -15.87 -33.46 15.21
N LEU A 11 -15.97 -32.19 15.59
CA LEU A 11 -16.03 -31.09 14.64
C LEU A 11 -14.63 -30.92 14.02
N VAL A 12 -14.48 -31.30 12.75
CA VAL A 12 -13.27 -30.99 11.97
C VAL A 12 -13.25 -29.47 11.77
N ALA A 13 -12.39 -28.78 12.51
CA ALA A 13 -12.10 -27.38 12.27
C ALA A 13 -11.33 -27.26 10.96
N ILE A 14 -12.03 -26.92 9.87
CA ILE A 14 -11.39 -26.49 8.62
C ILE A 14 -10.76 -25.13 8.92
N SER A 15 -9.44 -25.10 9.14
CA SER A 15 -8.70 -23.85 9.24
C SER A 15 -8.64 -23.21 7.86
N MET A 16 -9.52 -22.25 7.60
CA MET A 16 -9.28 -21.28 6.54
C MET A 16 -8.09 -20.43 6.99
N LEU A 17 -6.93 -20.69 6.39
CA LEU A 17 -5.83 -19.72 6.39
C LEU A 17 -6.32 -18.52 5.58
N ALA A 18 -7.03 -17.60 6.25
CA ALA A 18 -7.21 -16.26 5.72
C ALA A 18 -5.82 -15.66 5.65
N THR A 19 -5.25 -15.60 4.45
CA THR A 19 -4.07 -14.77 4.21
C THR A 19 -4.54 -13.35 4.46
N THR A 20 -4.21 -12.80 5.62
CA THR A 20 -4.38 -11.37 5.85
C THR A 20 -3.40 -10.70 4.91
N ALA A 21 -3.88 -10.30 3.73
CA ALA A 21 -3.27 -9.18 3.05
C ALA A 21 -3.29 -8.05 4.08
N SER A 22 -2.12 -7.71 4.61
CA SER A 22 -1.99 -6.56 5.48
C SER A 22 -2.51 -5.38 4.67
N ALA A 23 -3.73 -4.93 4.97
CA ALA A 23 -4.24 -3.66 4.49
C ALA A 23 -3.46 -2.59 5.25
N GLU A 24 -2.18 -2.44 4.92
CA GLU A 24 -1.38 -1.34 5.38
C GLU A 24 -2.10 -0.08 4.92
N GLY A 25 -2.70 0.62 5.88
CA GLY A 25 -3.54 1.77 5.62
C GLY A 25 -2.81 2.82 4.77
N LEU A 26 -3.58 3.61 4.04
CA LEU A 26 -3.07 4.67 3.18
C LEU A 26 -2.10 5.57 3.95
N LYS A 27 -0.95 5.85 3.33
CA LYS A 27 0.11 6.70 3.87
C LYS A 27 0.10 8.06 3.18
N ARG A 28 0.65 9.05 3.87
CA ARG A 28 1.05 10.34 3.30
C ARG A 28 2.57 10.40 3.32
N LEU A 29 3.19 10.85 2.24
CA LEU A 29 4.64 11.01 2.14
C LEU A 29 5.00 12.45 2.49
N GLN A 30 5.29 12.68 3.76
CA GLN A 30 5.55 14.01 4.33
C GLN A 30 7.04 14.32 4.33
N ASN A 31 7.40 15.55 3.97
CA ASN A 31 8.77 16.00 4.06
C ASN A 31 9.18 16.20 5.54
N ARG A 32 10.35 15.68 5.94
CA ARG A 32 10.85 15.82 7.32
C ARG A 32 11.24 17.25 7.69
N TRP A 33 11.80 18.02 6.74
CA TRP A 33 12.26 19.40 6.99
C TRP A 33 11.11 20.41 6.94
N LYS A 34 10.15 20.20 6.04
CA LYS A 34 8.95 21.01 5.86
C LYS A 34 7.70 20.15 6.10
N PRO A 35 7.27 19.95 7.36
CA PRO A 35 6.22 19.00 7.69
C PRO A 35 4.84 19.40 7.13
N ASP A 36 4.65 20.64 6.70
CA ASP A 36 3.43 21.05 5.99
C ASP A 36 3.41 20.61 4.51
N GLN A 37 4.51 20.05 4.00
CA GLN A 37 4.68 19.68 2.60
C GLN A 37 4.61 18.16 2.41
N MET A 38 3.77 17.71 1.48
CA MET A 38 3.58 16.29 1.17
C MET A 38 3.63 16.04 -0.34
N ILE A 39 4.00 14.82 -0.73
CA ILE A 39 3.93 14.40 -2.14
C ILE A 39 2.48 14.14 -2.53
N HIS A 40 2.02 14.75 -3.62
CA HIS A 40 0.67 14.58 -4.18
C HIS A 40 0.68 14.65 -5.71
N ILE A 41 -0.46 14.27 -6.31
CA ILE A 41 -0.66 14.33 -7.78
C ILE A 41 -1.92 15.10 -8.19
N GLU A 42 -2.40 16.04 -7.38
CA GLU A 42 -3.64 16.81 -7.62
C GLU A 42 -3.77 17.34 -9.06
N HIS A 43 -2.66 17.77 -9.67
CA HIS A 43 -2.64 18.27 -11.05
C HIS A 43 -2.12 17.25 -12.08
N GLY A 44 -2.15 15.96 -11.74
CA GLY A 44 -1.75 14.85 -12.60
C GLY A 44 -0.25 14.55 -12.64
N GLN A 45 0.58 15.43 -12.11
CA GLN A 45 2.03 15.26 -12.01
C GLN A 45 2.45 15.20 -10.54
N VAL A 46 3.61 14.59 -10.24
CA VAL A 46 4.17 14.59 -8.89
C VAL A 46 4.53 16.01 -8.49
N GLN A 47 3.96 16.45 -7.38
CA GLN A 47 4.19 17.76 -6.79
C GLN A 47 4.41 17.61 -5.29
N VAL A 48 5.01 18.63 -4.70
CA VAL A 48 5.18 18.76 -3.25
C VAL A 48 4.51 20.05 -2.81
N GLY A 49 3.58 19.93 -1.86
CA GLY A 49 2.72 21.04 -1.49
C GLY A 49 1.97 20.80 -0.19
N GLN A 50 1.28 21.84 0.27
CA GLN A 50 0.27 21.70 1.32
C GLN A 50 -0.94 20.96 0.78
N VAL A 51 -1.49 20.06 1.59
CA VAL A 51 -2.59 19.17 1.20
C VAL A 51 -3.64 19.15 2.30
N GLN A 52 -4.91 19.07 1.93
CA GLN A 52 -6.00 18.99 2.91
C GLN A 52 -6.23 17.53 3.35
N PRO A 53 -6.81 17.29 4.55
CA PRO A 53 -7.04 15.94 5.07
C PRO A 53 -7.81 15.00 4.12
N GLY A 54 -8.72 15.54 3.30
CA GLY A 54 -9.52 14.77 2.34
C GLY A 54 -8.88 14.53 0.98
N TRP A 55 -7.69 15.08 0.69
CA TRP A 55 -7.07 14.95 -0.63
C TRP A 55 -6.52 13.55 -0.86
N TRP A 56 -7.26 12.73 -1.61
CA TRP A 56 -6.85 11.39 -2.03
C TRP A 56 -5.63 11.41 -2.95
N SER A 57 -5.42 12.51 -3.66
CA SER A 57 -4.25 12.72 -4.51
C SER A 57 -2.92 12.72 -3.73
N ALA A 58 -2.97 12.91 -2.42
CA ALA A 58 -1.84 12.87 -1.50
C ALA A 58 -1.75 11.56 -0.67
N MET A 59 -2.64 10.60 -0.94
CA MET A 59 -2.69 9.32 -0.24
C MET A 59 -2.12 8.21 -1.12
N TRP A 60 -1.31 7.35 -0.52
CA TRP A 60 -0.54 6.33 -1.22
C TRP A 60 -0.67 4.98 -0.52
N SER A 61 -0.85 3.90 -1.29
CA SER A 61 -0.63 2.55 -0.77
C SER A 61 0.81 2.13 -1.02
N ILE A 62 1.35 1.36 -0.08
CA ILE A 62 2.69 0.78 -0.14
C ILE A 62 2.50 -0.71 -0.42
N ASP A 63 2.55 -1.08 -1.69
CA ASP A 63 2.21 -2.41 -2.16
C ASP A 63 3.50 -3.26 -2.22
N PRO A 64 3.67 -4.29 -1.37
CA PRO A 64 4.86 -5.14 -1.43
C PRO A 64 4.90 -5.93 -2.74
N ILE A 65 6.10 -6.11 -3.29
CA ILE A 65 6.32 -6.95 -4.48
C ILE A 65 6.68 -8.37 -4.00
N PRO A 66 5.81 -9.38 -4.23
CA PRO A 66 6.04 -10.73 -3.71
C PRO A 66 7.39 -11.31 -4.11
N GLY A 67 8.07 -11.93 -3.15
CA GLY A 67 9.40 -12.55 -3.35
C GLY A 67 10.56 -11.56 -3.38
N THR A 68 10.34 -10.28 -3.05
CA THR A 68 11.39 -9.26 -3.00
C THR A 68 11.27 -8.39 -1.74
N ASN A 69 12.27 -7.56 -1.46
CA ASN A 69 12.22 -6.52 -0.43
C ASN A 69 11.79 -5.15 -0.98
N PHE A 70 11.28 -5.11 -2.21
CA PHE A 70 10.85 -3.87 -2.86
C PHE A 70 9.34 -3.67 -2.71
N VAL A 71 8.94 -2.41 -2.82
CA VAL A 71 7.53 -1.98 -2.82
C VAL A 71 7.22 -1.16 -4.07
N ARG A 72 5.94 -1.10 -4.41
CA ARG A 72 5.38 -0.10 -5.31
C ARG A 72 4.61 0.93 -4.48
N ILE A 73 4.67 2.18 -4.88
CA ILE A 73 3.96 3.27 -4.21
C ILE A 73 2.85 3.73 -5.14
N ARG A 74 1.62 3.32 -4.84
CA ARG A 74 0.45 3.52 -5.71
C ARG A 74 -0.42 4.64 -5.20
N ASN A 75 -0.90 5.50 -6.09
CA ASN A 75 -1.77 6.60 -5.68
C ASN A 75 -3.20 6.12 -5.39
N HIS A 76 -3.83 6.67 -4.36
CA HIS A 76 -5.20 6.32 -4.00
C HIS A 76 -6.25 6.97 -4.92
N TRP A 77 -6.05 8.23 -5.32
CA TRP A 77 -6.97 8.92 -6.22
C TRP A 77 -6.97 8.31 -7.62
N LYS A 78 -5.79 7.98 -8.14
CA LYS A 78 -5.62 7.31 -9.44
C LYS A 78 -4.93 5.97 -9.26
N GLY A 79 -5.73 4.92 -9.12
CA GLY A 79 -5.25 3.57 -8.83
C GLY A 79 -4.40 2.93 -9.94
N ASP A 80 -4.23 3.52 -11.10
CA ASP A 80 -3.28 3.03 -12.11
C ASP A 80 -1.95 3.80 -12.10
N GLN A 81 -1.80 4.78 -11.21
CA GLN A 81 -0.63 5.64 -11.11
C GLN A 81 0.28 5.24 -9.97
N TYR A 82 1.58 5.10 -10.27
CA TYR A 82 2.61 4.72 -9.33
C TYR A 82 3.75 5.72 -9.35
N LEU A 83 4.45 5.89 -8.23
CA LEU A 83 5.71 6.64 -8.24
C LEU A 83 6.80 5.85 -8.96
N HIS A 84 7.46 6.47 -9.92
CA HIS A 84 8.58 5.88 -10.67
C HIS A 84 9.61 6.94 -11.09
N VAL A 85 10.78 6.50 -11.55
CA VAL A 85 11.90 7.38 -11.97
C VAL A 85 12.42 7.05 -13.38
N GLU A 86 11.53 6.60 -14.27
CA GLU A 86 11.88 6.20 -15.66
C GLU A 86 12.77 7.23 -16.37
N HIS A 87 12.47 8.53 -16.16
CA HIS A 87 13.18 9.64 -16.80
C HIS A 87 14.12 10.40 -15.85
N GLY A 88 14.59 9.76 -14.77
CA GLY A 88 15.58 10.34 -13.84
C GLY A 88 15.03 11.32 -12.80
N GLN A 89 13.73 11.62 -12.82
CA GLN A 89 13.01 12.38 -11.79
C GLN A 89 11.81 11.59 -11.31
N VAL A 90 11.38 11.85 -10.07
CA VAL A 90 10.17 11.19 -9.53
C VAL A 90 8.95 11.68 -10.31
N GLN A 91 8.23 10.73 -10.89
CA GLN A 91 7.04 10.93 -11.69
C GLN A 91 5.92 10.02 -11.20
N SER A 92 4.70 10.28 -11.68
CA SER A 92 3.55 9.43 -11.45
C SER A 92 3.02 9.00 -12.81
N GLY A 93 2.89 7.70 -13.00
CA GLY A 93 2.59 7.11 -14.30
C GLY A 93 2.03 5.71 -14.17
N GLN A 94 1.44 5.23 -15.26
CA GLN A 94 1.19 3.81 -15.44
C GLN A 94 2.51 3.06 -15.54
N ILE A 95 2.54 1.83 -15.03
CA ILE A 95 3.72 0.97 -15.04
C ILE A 95 3.35 -0.41 -15.55
N GLN A 96 4.34 -1.16 -16.03
CA GLN A 96 4.16 -2.58 -16.36
C GLN A 96 4.84 -3.49 -15.33
N ASN A 97 4.52 -4.77 -15.38
CA ASN A 97 5.21 -5.77 -14.57
C ASN A 97 6.70 -5.83 -14.93
N GLY A 98 7.54 -5.90 -13.91
CA GLY A 98 9.00 -5.93 -14.06
C GLY A 98 9.67 -4.56 -14.23
N TRP A 99 8.94 -3.45 -14.31
CA TRP A 99 9.56 -2.12 -14.36
C TRP A 99 10.25 -1.77 -13.05
N TRP A 100 11.59 -1.82 -13.05
CA TRP A 100 12.43 -1.51 -11.88
C TRP A 100 12.39 -0.04 -11.49
N SER A 101 12.13 0.85 -12.45
CA SER A 101 11.99 2.29 -12.22
C SER A 101 10.85 2.63 -11.24
N ALA A 102 9.91 1.71 -11.00
CA ALA A 102 8.79 1.84 -10.08
C ALA A 102 8.95 1.00 -8.79
N MET A 103 10.12 0.41 -8.57
CA MET A 103 10.42 -0.40 -7.39
C MET A 103 11.24 0.42 -6.39
N TRP A 104 10.78 0.47 -5.15
CA TRP A 104 11.38 1.29 -4.09
C TRP A 104 11.75 0.44 -2.89
N THR A 105 12.79 0.85 -2.18
CA THR A 105 13.08 0.35 -0.83
C THR A 105 12.67 1.42 0.18
N LEU A 106 11.95 1.03 1.23
CA LEU A 106 11.68 1.90 2.37
C LEU A 106 12.71 1.63 3.46
N GLN A 107 13.44 2.66 3.86
CA GLN A 107 14.45 2.59 4.91
C GLN A 107 14.00 3.39 6.11
N GLN A 108 14.02 2.77 7.29
CA GLN A 108 13.88 3.52 8.53
C GLN A 108 15.17 4.28 8.79
N VAL A 109 15.08 5.60 8.78
CA VAL A 109 16.19 6.47 9.20
C VAL A 109 16.10 6.68 10.71
N GLN A 110 17.23 6.52 11.40
CA GLN A 110 17.36 6.80 12.85
C GLN A 110 17.64 8.29 13.08
#